data_AF-A0A0C9X3W3-F1
#
_entry.id   AF-A0A0C9X3W3-F1
#
_cell.length_a   1.000
_cell.length_b   1.000
_cell.length_c   1.000
_cell.angle_alpha   90.00
_cell.angle_beta   90.00
_cell.angle_gamma   90.00
#
_symmetry.space_group_name_H-M   'P 1'
#
loop_
_entity.id
_entity.type
_entity.pdbx_description
1 polymer ?
#
loop_
_entity_poly.entity_id
_entity_poly.type
_entity_poly.pdbx_seq_one_letter_code
_entity_poly.pdbx_strand_id
1 'polypeptide(L)'
;MFRGGPFIKTWETFWTDPTSGSQALTAKLIRLLEKYLDDSPHHIGYQGSSDFLEVKGGDPDLLRFCKWEQRVADTTLIMEKIYIFNIKDEKTLEALIKWYSQRSRTVTYVREGVMRLYRQRKLEKYEIPKQWSLIVAQPLVDLVCNRPVEVPG
;
A
#
# COMPACT_ATOMS: atom_id res chain seq x y z
N MET A 1 4.60 8.60 13.01
CA MET A 1 4.86 7.20 12.61
C MET A 1 3.53 6.46 12.65
N PHE A 2 2.81 6.36 11.53
CA PHE A 2 1.55 5.61 11.43
C PHE A 2 1.91 4.12 11.32
N ARG A 3 1.77 3.36 12.41
CA ARG A 3 2.22 1.96 12.55
C ARG A 3 1.17 0.93 12.12
N GLY A 4 0.54 1.18 10.98
CA GLY A 4 -0.53 0.36 10.44
C GLY A 4 -1.27 1.16 9.41
N GLY A 5 -1.46 0.60 8.21
CA GLY A 5 -2.24 1.24 7.18
C GLY A 5 -3.60 1.68 7.75
N PRO A 6 -4.11 2.87 7.42
CA PRO A 6 -5.37 3.43 7.93
C PRO A 6 -6.59 2.50 7.78
N PHE A 7 -6.50 1.46 6.95
CA PHE A 7 -7.60 0.56 6.62
C PHE A 7 -7.48 -0.84 7.22
N ILE A 8 -6.41 -1.19 7.94
CA ILE A 8 -6.27 -2.58 8.45
C ILE A 8 -7.47 -2.95 9.35
N LYS A 9 -7.91 -2.02 10.20
CA LYS A 9 -9.03 -2.24 11.13
C LYS A 9 -10.42 -2.16 10.48
N THR A 10 -10.52 -1.75 9.21
CA THR A 10 -11.82 -1.59 8.54
C THR A 10 -12.29 -2.87 7.88
N TRP A 11 -11.42 -3.88 7.74
CA TRP A 11 -11.79 -5.15 7.16
C TRP A 11 -12.26 -6.12 8.25
N GLU A 12 -13.35 -6.83 8.02
CA GLU A 12 -13.85 -7.89 8.91
C GLU A 12 -13.28 -9.25 8.50
N THR A 13 -11.94 -9.36 8.47
CA THR A 13 -11.23 -10.63 8.21
C THR A 13 -10.87 -11.33 9.51
N PHE A 14 -10.51 -12.62 9.45
CA PHE A 14 -10.00 -13.36 10.62
C PHE A 14 -8.87 -12.61 11.37
N TRP A 15 -8.02 -11.85 10.66
CA TRP A 15 -6.87 -11.13 11.22
C TRP A 15 -7.22 -9.81 11.91
N THR A 16 -8.42 -9.30 11.67
CA THR A 16 -8.82 -7.92 12.01
C THR A 16 -10.19 -7.85 12.69
N ASP A 17 -10.92 -8.98 12.71
CA ASP A 17 -12.21 -9.14 13.38
C ASP A 17 -12.06 -8.91 14.89
N PRO A 18 -12.85 -7.98 15.48
CA PRO A 18 -12.81 -7.72 16.91
C PRO A 18 -13.38 -8.88 17.75
N THR A 19 -14.24 -9.73 17.18
CA THR A 19 -14.89 -10.87 17.85
C THR A 19 -14.03 -12.13 17.86
N SER A 20 -13.09 -12.26 16.93
CA SER A 20 -12.01 -13.27 17.00
C SER A 20 -10.97 -12.93 18.07
N GLY A 21 -11.14 -11.80 18.77
CA GLY A 21 -10.64 -11.54 20.12
C GLY A 21 -9.14 -11.30 20.25
N SER A 22 -8.39 -11.22 19.14
CA SER A 22 -6.94 -11.21 19.21
C SER A 22 -6.34 -9.95 18.61
N GLN A 23 -6.17 -8.92 19.45
CA GLN A 23 -5.23 -7.82 19.15
C GLN A 23 -3.85 -8.36 18.73
N ALA A 24 -3.47 -9.55 19.21
CA ALA A 24 -2.24 -10.23 18.81
C ALA A 24 -2.25 -10.66 17.33
N LEU A 25 -3.39 -11.10 16.76
CA LEU A 25 -3.49 -11.41 15.33
C LEU A 25 -3.33 -10.15 14.47
N THR A 26 -3.99 -9.05 14.84
CA THR A 26 -3.83 -7.77 14.12
C THR A 26 -2.41 -7.25 14.23
N ALA A 27 -1.79 -7.31 15.42
CA ALA A 27 -0.40 -6.95 15.62
C ALA A 27 0.55 -7.82 14.76
N LYS A 28 0.21 -9.11 14.57
CA LYS A 28 0.98 -10.02 13.74
C LYS A 28 0.87 -9.70 12.25
N LEU A 29 -0.33 -9.41 11.76
CA LEU A 29 -0.55 -8.90 10.41
C LEU A 29 0.28 -7.63 10.16
N ILE A 30 0.23 -6.66 11.08
CA ILE A 30 1.01 -5.42 10.98
C ILE A 30 2.50 -5.73 10.87
N ARG A 31 3.04 -6.61 11.74
CA ARG A 31 4.46 -7.00 11.68
C ARG A 31 4.86 -7.65 10.35
N LEU A 32 3.98 -8.47 9.76
CA LEU A 32 4.25 -9.09 8.46
C LEU A 32 4.25 -8.06 7.33
N LEU A 33 3.31 -7.11 7.34
CA LEU A 33 3.28 -6.01 6.39
C LEU A 33 4.53 -5.12 6.54
N GLU A 34 4.88 -4.73 7.76
CA GLU A 34 6.10 -3.95 8.03
C GLU A 34 7.35 -4.67 7.49
N LYS A 35 7.46 -5.98 7.75
CA LYS A 35 8.63 -6.78 7.35
C LYS A 35 8.78 -6.94 5.84
N TYR A 36 7.68 -7.10 5.10
CA TYR A 36 7.72 -7.52 3.69
C TYR A 36 7.23 -6.48 2.69
N LEU A 37 6.57 -5.41 3.16
CA LEU A 37 5.96 -4.37 2.34
C LEU A 37 6.56 -2.99 2.62
N ASP A 38 6.60 -2.53 3.87
CA ASP A 38 6.92 -1.13 4.20
C ASP A 38 8.30 -0.66 3.73
N ASP A 39 9.29 -1.56 3.75
CA ASP A 39 10.67 -1.31 3.32
C ASP A 39 11.02 -2.03 2.01
N SER A 40 10.01 -2.50 1.28
CA SER A 40 10.23 -3.26 0.06
C SER A 40 10.71 -2.38 -1.10
N PRO A 41 11.58 -2.89 -2.00
CA PRO A 41 12.10 -2.17 -3.17
C PRO A 41 11.06 -1.61 -4.14
N HIS A 42 9.81 -2.07 -4.05
CA HIS A 42 8.74 -1.64 -4.96
C HIS A 42 8.25 -0.20 -4.70
N HIS A 43 8.60 0.41 -3.57
CA HIS A 43 8.26 1.80 -3.29
C HIS A 43 9.01 2.79 -4.20
N ILE A 44 8.33 3.88 -4.56
CA ILE A 44 8.94 5.01 -5.26
C ILE A 44 10.16 5.54 -4.50
N GLY A 45 11.19 5.97 -5.21
CA GLY A 45 12.42 6.47 -4.61
C GLY A 45 13.30 5.42 -3.95
N TYR A 46 13.05 4.14 -4.21
CA TYR A 46 14.01 3.08 -3.87
C TYR A 46 15.30 3.26 -4.69
N GLN A 47 16.47 3.11 -4.06
CA GLN A 47 17.76 3.42 -4.71
C GLN A 47 18.02 2.64 -6.01
N GLY A 48 17.51 1.41 -6.13
CA GLY A 48 17.66 0.57 -7.32
C GLY A 48 16.59 0.77 -8.40
N SER A 49 15.75 1.81 -8.29
CA SER A 49 14.63 2.01 -9.20
C SER A 49 14.85 3.16 -10.19
N SER A 50 14.16 3.11 -11.33
CA SER A 50 14.28 4.11 -12.39
C SER A 50 13.83 5.51 -11.97
N ASP A 51 12.87 5.61 -11.04
CA ASP A 51 12.38 6.88 -10.51
C ASP A 51 13.25 7.49 -9.40
N PHE A 52 14.33 6.82 -8.96
CA PHE A 52 15.15 7.27 -7.84
C PHE A 52 15.70 8.68 -8.02
N LEU A 53 16.35 8.96 -9.15
CA LEU A 53 16.97 10.27 -9.40
C LEU A 53 15.93 11.39 -9.48
N GLU A 54 14.75 11.09 -10.02
CA GLU A 54 13.66 12.04 -10.16
C GLU A 54 13.14 12.52 -8.80
N VAL A 55 12.94 11.57 -7.87
CA VAL A 55 12.39 11.90 -6.55
C VAL A 55 13.44 12.33 -5.53
N LYS A 56 14.70 11.91 -5.68
CA LYS A 56 15.80 12.27 -4.76
C LYS A 56 16.05 13.78 -4.72
N GLY A 57 15.92 14.46 -5.85
CA GLY A 57 16.08 15.92 -5.95
C GLY A 57 14.79 16.73 -5.77
N GLY A 58 13.68 16.07 -5.41
CA GLY A 58 12.36 16.70 -5.27
C GLY A 58 12.01 17.10 -3.84
N ASP A 59 10.75 17.49 -3.65
CA ASP A 59 10.20 17.82 -2.33
C ASP A 59 10.12 16.55 -1.44
N PRO A 60 10.82 16.51 -0.29
CA PRO A 60 10.84 15.36 0.60
C PRO A 60 9.48 15.10 1.27
N ASP A 61 8.68 16.13 1.53
CA ASP A 61 7.36 15.96 2.13
C ASP A 61 6.39 15.37 1.11
N LEU A 62 6.46 15.80 -0.15
CA LEU A 62 5.65 15.24 -1.24
C LEU A 62 6.00 13.77 -1.49
N LEU A 63 7.30 13.44 -1.47
CA LEU A 63 7.75 12.05 -1.58
C LEU A 63 7.22 11.21 -0.42
N ARG A 64 7.30 11.71 0.82
CA ARG A 64 6.77 11.02 2.00
C ARG A 64 5.27 10.78 1.88
N PHE A 65 4.51 11.77 1.39
CA PHE A 65 3.08 11.66 1.16
C PHE A 65 2.75 10.58 0.12
N CYS A 66 3.41 10.59 -1.04
CA CYS A 66 3.18 9.61 -2.10
C CYS A 66 3.59 8.18 -1.68
N LYS A 67 4.69 8.02 -0.92
CA LYS A 67 5.05 6.72 -0.31
C LYS A 67 3.97 6.21 0.64
N TRP A 68 3.34 7.11 1.39
CA TRP A 68 2.26 6.75 2.30
C TRP A 68 1.02 6.29 1.52
N GLU A 69 0.65 6.98 0.44
CA GLU A 69 -0.45 6.55 -0.44
C GLU A 69 -0.18 5.19 -1.08
N GLN A 70 1.05 4.94 -1.52
CA GLN A 70 1.44 3.63 -2.04
C GLN A 70 1.19 2.52 -1.01
N ARG A 71 1.67 2.70 0.23
CA ARG A 71 1.42 1.74 1.33
C ARG A 71 -0.05 1.52 1.60
N VAL A 72 -0.86 2.57 1.50
CA VAL A 72 -2.32 2.48 1.64
C VAL A 72 -2.92 1.59 0.55
N ALA A 73 -2.59 1.85 -0.72
CA ALA A 73 -3.09 1.04 -1.84
C ALA A 73 -2.66 -0.42 -1.70
N ASP A 74 -1.38 -0.66 -1.42
CA ASP A 74 -0.83 -2.01 -1.28
C ASP A 74 -1.48 -2.78 -0.13
N THR A 75 -1.66 -2.14 1.03
CA THR A 75 -2.36 -2.73 2.17
C THR A 75 -3.81 -3.07 1.80
N THR A 76 -4.53 -2.15 1.16
CA THR A 76 -5.92 -2.37 0.74
C THR A 76 -6.06 -3.59 -0.17
N LEU A 77 -5.15 -3.73 -1.14
CA LEU A 77 -5.15 -4.84 -2.11
C LEU A 77 -4.78 -6.18 -1.47
N ILE A 78 -3.86 -6.18 -0.51
CA ILE A 78 -3.55 -7.38 0.27
C ILE A 78 -4.75 -7.78 1.13
N MET A 79 -5.39 -6.81 1.82
CA MET A 79 -6.56 -7.07 2.66
C MET A 79 -7.75 -7.60 1.85
N GLU A 80 -7.97 -7.08 0.66
CA GLU A 80 -8.97 -7.59 -0.28
C GLU A 80 -8.71 -9.07 -0.63
N LYS A 81 -7.47 -9.45 -0.95
CA LYS A 81 -7.11 -10.86 -1.23
C LYS A 81 -7.29 -11.75 0.01
N ILE A 82 -6.89 -11.27 1.20
CA ILE A 82 -7.13 -11.98 2.46
C ILE A 82 -8.62 -12.26 2.65
N TYR A 83 -9.47 -11.26 2.40
CA TYR A 83 -10.91 -11.36 2.51
C TYR A 83 -11.50 -12.34 1.48
N ILE A 84 -11.21 -12.16 0.20
CA ILE A 84 -11.75 -13.00 -0.89
C ILE A 84 -11.37 -14.47 -0.73
N PHE A 85 -10.10 -14.74 -0.39
CA PHE A 85 -9.60 -16.11 -0.22
C PHE A 85 -9.78 -16.66 1.19
N ASN A 86 -10.39 -15.88 2.10
CA ASN A 86 -10.62 -16.25 3.49
C ASN A 86 -9.36 -16.82 4.17
N ILE A 87 -8.22 -16.12 4.01
CA ILE A 87 -6.92 -16.58 4.51
C ILE A 87 -6.90 -16.49 6.03
N LYS A 88 -6.65 -17.61 6.70
CA LYS A 88 -6.64 -17.71 8.17
C LYS A 88 -5.30 -18.18 8.75
N ASP A 89 -4.48 -18.86 7.97
CA ASP A 89 -3.19 -19.35 8.43
C ASP A 89 -2.06 -18.36 8.09
N GLU A 90 -1.09 -18.28 8.99
CA GLU A 90 0.03 -17.34 8.89
C GLU A 90 0.94 -17.61 7.70
N LYS A 91 1.16 -18.89 7.36
CA LYS A 91 2.08 -19.27 6.29
C LYS A 91 1.56 -18.77 4.94
N THR A 92 0.27 -18.93 4.69
CA THR A 92 -0.40 -18.42 3.49
C THR A 92 -0.42 -16.89 3.49
N LEU A 93 -0.69 -16.25 4.63
CA LEU A 93 -0.63 -14.79 4.75
C LEU A 93 0.77 -14.25 4.37
N GLU A 94 1.82 -14.83 4.95
CA GLU A 94 3.20 -14.44 4.66
C GLU A 94 3.55 -14.67 3.18
N ALA A 95 3.16 -15.81 2.63
CA ALA A 95 3.37 -16.12 1.21
C ALA A 95 2.65 -15.11 0.29
N LEU A 96 1.41 -14.72 0.63
CA LEU A 96 0.65 -13.70 -0.09
C LEU A 96 1.38 -12.36 -0.09
N ILE A 97 1.81 -11.87 1.08
CA ILE A 97 2.46 -10.56 1.20
C ILE A 97 3.79 -10.55 0.41
N LYS A 98 4.59 -11.62 0.52
CA LYS A 98 5.83 -11.77 -0.26
C LYS A 98 5.56 -11.81 -1.76
N TRP A 99 4.58 -12.60 -2.19
CA TRP A 99 4.21 -12.68 -3.59
C TRP A 99 3.74 -11.32 -4.11
N TYR A 100 2.91 -10.61 -3.34
CA TYR A 100 2.46 -9.26 -3.70
C TYR A 100 3.66 -8.32 -3.89
N SER A 101 4.57 -8.26 -2.91
CA SER A 101 5.67 -7.29 -2.97
C SER A 101 6.77 -7.62 -3.99
N GLN A 102 6.88 -8.88 -4.43
CA GLN A 102 7.98 -9.34 -5.30
C GLN A 102 7.56 -9.77 -6.71
N ARG A 103 6.31 -10.20 -6.91
CA ARG A 103 5.88 -10.89 -8.13
C ARG A 103 4.58 -10.37 -8.71
N SER A 104 3.75 -9.70 -7.93
CA SER A 104 2.48 -9.16 -8.41
C SER A 104 2.72 -8.08 -9.47
N ARG A 105 1.95 -8.10 -10.55
CA ARG A 105 1.96 -6.98 -11.52
C ARG A 105 1.22 -5.77 -10.96
N THR A 106 0.30 -6.01 -10.04
CA THR A 106 -0.45 -4.96 -9.34
C THR A 106 0.48 -4.03 -8.58
N VAL A 107 1.53 -4.56 -7.93
CA VAL A 107 2.49 -3.72 -7.19
C VAL A 107 3.23 -2.73 -8.09
N THR A 108 3.58 -3.16 -9.32
CA THR A 108 4.20 -2.29 -10.33
C THR A 108 3.20 -1.25 -10.82
N TYR A 109 1.96 -1.66 -11.11
CA TYR A 109 0.90 -0.75 -11.51
C TYR A 109 0.63 0.35 -10.46
N VAL A 110 0.55 -0.02 -9.18
CA VAL A 110 0.36 0.93 -8.07
C VAL A 110 1.53 1.91 -8.02
N ARG A 111 2.77 1.41 -8.07
CA ARG A 111 3.98 2.25 -8.09
C ARG A 111 3.95 3.27 -9.22
N GLU A 112 3.66 2.83 -10.45
CA GLU A 112 3.59 3.71 -11.61
C GLU A 112 2.48 4.75 -11.49
N GLY A 113 1.30 4.34 -10.99
CA GLY A 113 0.19 5.24 -10.69
C GLY A 113 0.56 6.32 -9.69
N VAL A 114 1.20 5.93 -8.58
CA VAL A 114 1.68 6.86 -7.55
C VAL A 114 2.76 7.79 -8.12
N MET A 115 3.67 7.31 -8.97
CA MET A 115 4.63 8.19 -9.66
C MET A 115 3.96 9.21 -10.59
N ARG A 116 2.88 8.83 -11.28
CA ARG A 116 2.10 9.78 -12.08
C ARG A 116 1.48 10.87 -11.20
N LEU A 117 0.89 10.48 -10.06
CA LEU A 117 0.36 11.43 -9.09
C LEU A 117 1.44 12.35 -8.52
N TYR A 118 2.62 11.80 -8.18
CA TYR A 118 3.77 12.59 -7.73
C TYR A 118 4.17 13.66 -8.74
N ARG A 119 4.31 13.28 -10.02
CA ARG A 119 4.66 14.20 -11.11
C ARG A 119 3.62 15.30 -11.30
N GLN A 120 2.34 14.92 -11.33
CA GLN A 120 1.24 15.88 -11.45
C GLN A 120 1.26 16.89 -10.30
N ARG A 121 1.34 16.41 -9.07
CA ARG A 121 1.37 17.25 -7.86
C ARG A 121 2.58 18.16 -7.80
N LYS A 122 3.74 17.69 -8.26
CA LYS A 122 4.96 18.50 -8.38
C LYS A 122 4.74 19.67 -9.36
N LEU A 123 4.09 19.43 -10.49
CA LEU A 123 3.77 20.48 -11.47
C LEU A 123 2.76 21.49 -10.92
N GLU A 124 1.75 21.00 -10.20
CA GLU A 124 0.67 21.81 -9.62
C GLU A 124 1.06 22.54 -8.33
N LYS A 125 2.29 22.33 -7.81
CA LYS A 125 2.74 22.82 -6.50
C LYS A 125 1.74 22.42 -5.38
N TYR A 126 1.32 21.16 -5.43
CA TYR A 126 0.30 20.62 -4.55
C TYR A 126 0.62 20.85 -3.07
N GLU A 127 -0.35 21.41 -2.35
CA GLU A 127 -0.27 21.54 -0.89
C GLU A 127 -0.66 20.22 -0.23
N ILE A 128 0.27 19.63 0.52
CA ILE A 128 0.03 18.37 1.21
C ILE A 128 -1.07 18.58 2.27
N PRO A 129 -2.16 17.82 2.20
CA PRO A 129 -3.28 18.01 3.10
C PRO A 129 -2.89 17.65 4.54
N LYS A 130 -3.33 18.46 5.49
CA LYS A 130 -3.12 18.22 6.93
C LYS A 130 -3.99 17.10 7.48
N GLN A 131 -5.08 16.76 6.80
CA GLN A 131 -6.06 15.77 7.21
C GLN A 131 -6.51 14.94 6.01
N TRP A 132 -6.83 13.67 6.27
CA TRP A 132 -7.37 12.79 5.26
C TRP A 132 -8.84 13.13 5.00
N SER A 133 -9.20 13.29 3.73
CA SER A 133 -10.58 13.52 3.29
C SER A 133 -10.89 12.64 2.09
N LEU A 134 -12.17 12.51 1.76
CA LEU A 134 -12.60 11.71 0.61
C LEU A 134 -12.03 12.25 -0.71
N ILE A 135 -11.96 13.58 -0.86
CA ILE A 135 -11.35 14.26 -2.01
C ILE A 135 -9.86 13.93 -2.11
N VAL A 136 -9.15 13.96 -0.98
CA VAL A 136 -7.72 13.63 -0.92
C VAL A 136 -7.48 12.15 -1.29
N ALA A 137 -8.38 11.26 -0.86
CA ALA A 137 -8.30 9.84 -1.14
C ALA A 137 -8.70 9.47 -2.57
N GLN A 138 -9.51 10.28 -3.25
CA GLN A 138 -10.13 9.93 -4.53
C GLN A 138 -9.14 9.46 -5.59
N PRO A 139 -8.00 10.14 -5.85
CA PRO A 139 -7.04 9.65 -6.85
C PRO A 139 -6.47 8.27 -6.51
N LEU A 140 -6.33 7.96 -5.23
CA LEU A 140 -5.87 6.66 -4.76
C LEU A 140 -6.97 5.60 -4.89
N VAL A 141 -8.22 5.96 -4.60
CA VAL A 141 -9.40 5.09 -4.82
C VAL A 141 -9.50 4.74 -6.30
N ASP A 142 -9.42 5.74 -7.18
CA ASP A 142 -9.46 5.52 -8.64
C ASP A 142 -8.33 4.62 -9.10
N LEU A 143 -7.12 4.81 -8.56
CA LEU A 143 -5.97 3.94 -8.87
C LEU A 143 -6.27 2.49 -8.49
N VAL A 144 -6.72 2.23 -7.27
CA VAL A 144 -7.01 0.89 -6.75
C VAL A 144 -8.17 0.24 -7.51
N CYS A 145 -9.26 0.96 -7.74
CA CYS A 145 -10.46 0.46 -8.40
C CYS A 145 -10.25 0.17 -9.90
N ASN A 146 -9.39 0.94 -10.58
CA ASN A 146 -9.11 0.76 -12.01
C ASN A 146 -7.91 -0.15 -12.30
N ARG A 147 -7.39 -0.85 -11.29
CA ARG A 147 -6.26 -1.77 -11.48
C ARG A 147 -6.61 -2.87 -12.50
N PRO A 148 -5.65 -3.32 -13.32
CA PRO A 148 -5.84 -4.48 -14.17
C PRO A 148 -6.19 -5.72 -13.34
N VAL A 149 -7.12 -6.54 -13.85
CA VAL A 149 -7.44 -7.83 -13.22
C VAL A 149 -6.21 -8.72 -13.27
N GLU A 150 -5.77 -9.17 -12.10
CA GLU A 150 -4.61 -10.03 -11.97
C GLU A 150 -5.03 -11.49 -12.19
N VAL A 151 -4.98 -11.93 -13.44
CA VAL A 151 -5.28 -13.33 -13.81
C VAL A 151 -4.11 -14.21 -13.37
N PRO A 152 -4.34 -15.36 -12.71
CA PRO A 152 -3.27 -16.32 -12.47
C PRO A 152 -2.72 -16.80 -13.81
N GLY A 153 -1.43 -16.59 -14.03
CA GLY A 153 -0.67 -17.15 -15.15
C GLY A 153 -0.07 -18.50 -14.80
#